data_AF-A0A1Y5MSB8-F1
#
_entry.id   AF-A0A1Y5MSB8-F1
#
_cell.length_a   1.000
_cell.length_b   1.000
_cell.length_c   1.000
_cell.angle_alpha   90.00
_cell.angle_beta   90.00
_cell.angle_gamma   90.00
#
_symmetry.space_group_name_H-M   'P 1'
#
loop_
_entity.id
_entity.type
_entity.pdbx_description
1 polymer ?
#
loop_
_entity_poly.entity_id
_entity_poly.type
_entity_poly.pdbx_seq_one_letter_code
_entity_poly.pdbx_strand_id
1 'polypeptide(L)'
;MYRFAPSPTGDMHIGNLRAAIFNYICSLQDKSGFILRIEDTDKERNIEGKEKDILEILSKFGIKPKQIYIQSENLKFHRQLASKLLIDKKAFACFCTEEELEAKKQKAKEQGVAYRYDGTCERLSDAEVLNCEKPFVIRMKKPTRTMSFTDAIKGELSFEPDAVDSFVIMRADKTPTYNFACAVDDMLEGVTFVIRGEDHVSNTPKQDLIREGLGYTGKMNYAHLPILLNIEGKKMSKRENESSVKWLFEQGFLPEAIANYLILLGNKTPTEIFTIEDAVKWFDITKISRSPARFDVKKLEQINREHIKLASKERIKEIFGVDESKAELVKFYTQESSLVPEIKAKVEAIYSPKIAPDEYKNEFEIIKKAARNLKACETFDEFKKELMSVTNLKGKNFFMPLRALLTNDLHGPELSELYPLIKDDLAKILI
;
A
#
# COMPACT_ATOMS: atom_id res chain seq x y z
N MET A 1 17.60 -3.14 12.43
CA MET A 1 17.20 -2.04 11.52
C MET A 1 16.41 -2.63 10.37
N TYR A 2 15.23 -2.06 10.11
CA TYR A 2 14.34 -2.39 8.99
C TYR A 2 14.42 -1.30 7.92
N ARG A 3 14.05 -1.65 6.68
CA ARG A 3 13.91 -0.67 5.60
C ARG A 3 12.76 -0.94 4.67
N PHE A 4 12.15 0.13 4.19
CA PHE A 4 11.32 0.11 2.99
C PHE A 4 12.11 0.75 1.85
N ALA A 5 12.25 0.03 0.73
CA ALA A 5 13.11 0.45 -0.38
C ALA A 5 12.34 0.50 -1.72
N PRO A 6 11.48 1.50 -1.95
CA PRO A 6 10.73 1.64 -3.19
C PRO A 6 11.54 2.32 -4.30
N SER A 7 11.32 1.90 -5.54
CA SER A 7 11.77 2.63 -6.73
C SER A 7 10.70 3.66 -7.16
N PRO A 8 11.06 4.90 -7.52
CA PRO A 8 10.11 5.95 -7.91
C PRO A 8 9.64 5.79 -9.37
N THR A 9 9.24 4.59 -9.77
CA THR A 9 8.92 4.25 -11.18
C THR A 9 7.42 4.14 -11.47
N GLY A 10 6.57 4.60 -10.55
CA GLY A 10 5.12 4.45 -10.64
C GLY A 10 4.42 4.67 -9.31
N ASP A 11 3.10 4.55 -9.31
CA ASP A 11 2.30 4.71 -8.10
C ASP A 11 2.63 3.65 -7.05
N MET A 12 2.49 4.02 -5.78
CA MET A 12 2.57 3.04 -4.70
C MET A 12 1.34 2.13 -4.73
N HIS A 13 1.59 0.83 -4.83
CA HIS A 13 0.54 -0.18 -4.77
C HIS A 13 0.40 -0.75 -3.35
N ILE A 14 -0.74 -1.38 -3.07
CA ILE A 14 -1.05 -1.98 -1.76
C ILE A 14 -0.01 -3.00 -1.28
N GLY A 15 0.66 -3.73 -2.18
CA GLY A 15 1.73 -4.66 -1.82
C GLY A 15 2.97 -3.94 -1.27
N ASN A 16 3.31 -2.79 -1.86
CA ASN A 16 4.41 -1.93 -1.39
C ASN A 16 4.07 -1.34 -0.02
N LEU A 17 2.86 -0.80 0.11
CA LEU A 17 2.37 -0.22 1.36
C LEU A 17 2.33 -1.27 2.49
N ARG A 18 1.86 -2.49 2.19
CA ARG A 18 1.84 -3.60 3.16
C ARG A 18 3.26 -3.94 3.64
N ALA A 19 4.23 -4.00 2.73
CA ALA A 19 5.63 -4.17 3.12
C ALA A 19 6.14 -3.01 3.99
N ALA A 20 5.80 -1.77 3.66
CA ALA A 20 6.18 -0.60 4.47
C ALA A 20 5.59 -0.66 5.88
N ILE A 21 4.28 -0.95 6.01
CA ILE A 21 3.59 -1.09 7.30
C ILE A 21 4.24 -2.19 8.15
N PHE A 22 4.56 -3.35 7.56
CA PHE A 22 5.12 -4.47 8.33
C PHE A 22 6.56 -4.20 8.79
N ASN A 23 7.39 -3.59 7.93
CA ASN A 23 8.71 -3.12 8.34
C ASN A 23 8.59 -2.09 9.48
N TYR A 24 7.64 -1.17 9.40
CA TYR A 24 7.44 -0.14 10.41
C TYR A 24 6.98 -0.75 11.75
N ILE A 25 5.95 -1.59 11.74
CA ILE A 25 5.46 -2.29 12.95
C ILE A 25 6.60 -3.07 13.63
N CYS A 26 7.33 -3.90 12.87
CA CYS A 26 8.42 -4.70 13.44
C CYS A 26 9.53 -3.79 14.02
N SER A 27 9.84 -2.68 13.36
CA SER A 27 10.83 -1.71 13.86
C SER A 27 10.43 -1.02 15.16
N LEU A 28 9.12 -0.82 15.38
CA LEU A 28 8.58 -0.25 16.61
C LEU A 28 8.63 -1.27 17.76
N GLN A 29 8.38 -2.55 17.44
CA GLN A 29 8.43 -3.65 18.41
C GLN A 29 9.83 -3.90 18.96
N ASP A 30 10.83 -4.00 18.07
CA ASP A 30 12.21 -4.31 18.47
C ASP A 30 13.09 -3.07 18.70
N LYS A 31 12.56 -1.88 18.39
CA LYS A 31 13.21 -0.56 18.54
C LYS A 31 14.51 -0.44 17.74
N SER A 32 14.72 -1.28 16.73
CA SER A 32 15.95 -1.31 15.93
C SER A 32 16.00 -0.23 14.85
N GLY A 33 14.90 0.48 14.62
CA GLY A 33 14.77 1.59 13.68
C GLY A 33 14.26 1.17 12.30
N PHE A 34 13.68 2.15 11.60
CA PHE A 34 13.13 2.01 10.25
C PHE A 34 13.67 3.13 9.36
N ILE A 35 14.19 2.77 8.19
CA ILE A 35 14.67 3.72 7.18
C ILE A 35 13.86 3.60 5.89
N LEU A 36 13.82 4.68 5.12
CA LEU A 36 13.30 4.71 3.76
C LEU A 36 14.48 4.86 2.80
N ARG A 37 14.56 4.02 1.77
CA ARG A 37 15.57 4.15 0.70
C ARG A 37 14.89 4.28 -0.65
N ILE A 38 15.03 5.42 -1.31
CA ILE A 38 14.53 5.62 -2.67
C ILE A 38 15.54 4.99 -3.65
N GLU A 39 15.10 3.97 -4.36
CA GLU A 39 15.93 3.21 -5.31
C GLU A 39 15.81 3.82 -6.73
N ASP A 40 16.50 4.93 -6.93
CA ASP A 40 16.43 5.79 -8.12
C ASP A 40 17.60 5.59 -9.11
N THR A 41 18.33 4.47 -9.01
CA THR A 41 19.48 4.20 -9.89
C THR A 41 19.09 4.02 -11.37
N ASP A 42 17.85 3.64 -11.65
CA ASP A 42 17.32 3.44 -13.00
C ASP A 42 16.67 4.73 -13.53
N LYS A 43 17.50 5.65 -14.01
CA LYS A 43 17.07 7.00 -14.43
C LYS A 43 16.00 6.99 -15.52
N GLU A 44 16.00 6.00 -16.42
CA GLU A 44 15.03 5.93 -17.52
C GLU A 44 13.62 5.58 -17.05
N ARG A 45 13.51 4.79 -15.96
CA ARG A 45 12.22 4.38 -15.41
C ARG A 45 11.72 5.26 -14.28
N ASN A 46 12.56 6.12 -13.71
CA ASN A 46 12.15 7.06 -12.67
C ASN A 46 11.16 8.08 -13.23
N ILE A 47 10.15 8.39 -12.42
CA ILE A 47 9.14 9.38 -12.74
C ILE A 47 9.30 10.53 -11.74
N GLU A 48 9.51 11.74 -12.26
CA GLU A 48 9.68 12.94 -11.45
C GLU A 48 8.52 13.13 -10.47
N GLY A 49 8.85 13.44 -9.21
CA GLY A 49 7.86 13.68 -8.15
C GLY A 49 7.37 12.41 -7.45
N LYS A 50 7.63 11.20 -7.97
CA LYS A 50 7.18 9.97 -7.29
C LYS A 50 7.85 9.72 -5.95
N GLU A 51 9.07 10.21 -5.72
CA GLU A 51 9.67 10.14 -4.38
C GLU A 51 8.87 10.97 -3.35
N LYS A 52 8.30 12.11 -3.76
CA LYS A 52 7.46 12.96 -2.90
C LYS A 52 6.11 12.30 -2.64
N ASP A 53 5.49 11.73 -3.68
CA ASP A 53 4.24 10.96 -3.55
C ASP A 53 4.40 9.82 -2.53
N ILE A 54 5.51 9.08 -2.60
CA ILE A 54 5.83 8.00 -1.65
C ILE A 54 5.87 8.53 -0.21
N LEU A 55 6.57 9.64 0.03
CA LEU A 55 6.69 10.24 1.36
C LEU A 55 5.35 10.75 1.89
N GLU A 56 4.55 11.41 1.06
CA GLU A 56 3.23 11.91 1.44
C GLU A 56 2.32 10.74 1.82
N ILE A 57 2.30 9.67 1.01
CA ILE A 57 1.53 8.46 1.30
C ILE A 57 1.95 7.90 2.65
N LEU A 58 3.24 7.63 2.88
CA LEU A 58 3.72 7.07 4.15
C LEU A 58 3.34 7.95 5.35
N SER A 59 3.42 9.28 5.20
CA SER A 59 3.00 10.22 6.24
C SER A 59 1.51 10.10 6.60
N LYS A 60 0.63 9.85 5.62
CA LYS A 60 -0.82 9.63 5.88
C LYS A 60 -1.08 8.38 6.71
N PHE A 61 -0.19 7.40 6.68
CA PHE A 61 -0.24 6.19 7.52
C PHE A 61 0.51 6.34 8.86
N GLY A 62 0.98 7.55 9.20
CA GLY A 62 1.78 7.78 10.40
C GLY A 62 3.17 7.15 10.35
N ILE A 63 3.62 6.64 9.20
CA ILE A 63 4.90 5.97 9.04
C ILE A 63 5.99 7.03 8.91
N LYS A 64 6.86 7.11 9.92
CA LYS A 64 7.96 8.09 9.98
C LYS A 64 9.31 7.36 9.95
N PRO A 65 10.06 7.42 8.84
CA PRO A 65 11.40 6.86 8.79
C PRO A 65 12.35 7.69 9.66
N LYS A 66 13.30 7.01 10.32
CA LYS A 66 14.40 7.63 11.06
C LYS A 66 15.34 8.39 10.12
N GLN A 67 15.53 7.85 8.92
CA GLN A 67 16.39 8.43 7.90
C GLN A 67 15.89 8.06 6.50
N ILE A 68 16.10 8.96 5.56
CA ILE A 68 15.80 8.78 4.14
C ILE A 68 17.14 8.72 3.39
N TYR A 69 17.32 7.71 2.56
CA TYR A 69 18.48 7.53 1.70
C TYR A 69 18.06 7.59 0.24
N ILE A 70 18.92 8.16 -0.60
CA ILE A 70 18.78 8.20 -2.06
C ILE A 70 19.88 7.32 -2.66
N GLN A 71 19.50 6.27 -3.38
CA GLN A 71 20.45 5.24 -3.82
C GLN A 71 21.46 5.78 -4.85
N SER A 72 21.06 6.74 -5.69
CA SER A 72 21.94 7.38 -6.66
C SER A 72 23.06 8.21 -6.02
N GLU A 73 22.93 8.61 -4.75
CA GLU A 73 24.00 9.29 -4.01
C GLU A 73 25.11 8.30 -3.57
N ASN A 74 24.81 7.01 -3.52
CA ASN A 74 25.74 5.96 -3.10
C ASN A 74 26.59 5.36 -4.25
N LEU A 75 26.44 5.84 -5.49
CA LEU A 75 27.12 5.28 -6.68
C LEU A 75 28.64 5.14 -6.52
N LYS A 76 29.27 6.07 -5.78
CA LYS A 76 30.71 6.00 -5.48
C LYS A 76 31.05 4.74 -4.68
N PHE A 77 30.26 4.41 -3.65
CA PHE A 77 30.47 3.23 -2.82
C PHE A 77 30.22 1.95 -3.61
N HIS A 78 29.17 1.92 -4.43
CA HIS A 78 28.90 0.76 -5.30
C HIS A 78 30.10 0.49 -6.21
N ARG A 79 30.67 1.51 -6.87
CA ARG A 79 31.85 1.37 -7.74
C ARG A 79 33.07 0.86 -6.97
N GLN A 80 33.36 1.44 -5.81
CA GLN A 80 34.49 1.01 -4.98
C GLN A 80 34.37 -0.46 -4.54
N LEU A 81 33.18 -0.88 -4.12
CA LEU A 81 32.94 -2.25 -3.67
C LEU A 81 32.93 -3.25 -4.84
N ALA A 82 32.48 -2.84 -6.03
CA ALA A 82 32.61 -3.66 -7.24
C ALA A 82 34.08 -3.86 -7.62
N SER A 83 34.89 -2.80 -7.55
CA SER A 83 36.35 -2.89 -7.75
C SER A 83 37.01 -3.81 -6.71
N LYS A 84 36.59 -3.74 -5.45
CA LYS A 84 37.07 -4.67 -4.41
C LYS A 84 36.79 -6.13 -4.78
N LEU A 85 35.57 -6.45 -5.21
CA LEU A 85 35.22 -7.81 -5.63
C LEU A 85 36.05 -8.30 -6.83
N LEU A 86 36.42 -7.41 -7.76
CA LEU A 86 37.34 -7.72 -8.85
C LEU A 86 38.75 -8.03 -8.34
N ILE A 87 39.30 -7.17 -7.47
CA ILE A 87 40.64 -7.34 -6.86
C ILE A 87 40.72 -8.65 -6.09
N ASP A 88 39.67 -8.97 -5.31
CA ASP A 88 39.57 -10.19 -4.51
C ASP A 88 39.24 -11.43 -5.36
N LYS A 89 39.18 -11.30 -6.69
CA LYS A 89 38.84 -12.35 -7.67
C LYS A 89 37.51 -13.04 -7.39
N LYS A 90 36.58 -12.36 -6.72
CA LYS A 90 35.18 -12.80 -6.47
C LYS A 90 34.24 -12.39 -7.59
N ALA A 91 34.60 -11.35 -8.34
CA ALA A 91 33.96 -10.93 -9.58
C ALA A 91 34.96 -10.98 -10.75
N PHE A 92 34.46 -10.81 -11.97
CA PHE A 92 35.28 -10.75 -13.19
C PHE A 92 34.68 -9.78 -14.23
N ALA A 93 35.53 -9.29 -15.13
CA ALA A 93 35.12 -8.47 -16.27
C ALA A 93 34.55 -9.36 -17.38
N CYS A 94 33.38 -9.02 -17.91
CA CYS A 94 32.71 -9.75 -18.97
C CYS A 94 32.52 -8.84 -20.20
N PHE A 95 33.14 -9.24 -21.30
CA PHE A 95 33.16 -8.54 -22.59
C PHE A 95 32.15 -9.11 -23.60
N CYS A 96 31.32 -10.09 -23.19
CA CYS A 96 30.30 -10.65 -24.07
C CYS A 96 29.30 -9.58 -24.49
N THR A 97 29.01 -9.51 -25.79
CA THR A 97 28.04 -8.55 -26.35
C THR A 97 26.60 -9.00 -26.08
N GLU A 98 25.64 -8.08 -26.18
CA GLU A 98 24.22 -8.43 -26.04
C GLU A 98 23.78 -9.44 -27.11
N GLU A 99 24.26 -9.30 -28.35
CA GLU A 99 24.01 -10.23 -29.46
C GLU A 99 24.54 -11.64 -29.17
N GLU A 100 25.77 -11.76 -28.65
CA GLU A 100 26.35 -13.05 -28.26
C GLU A 100 25.55 -13.72 -27.14
N LEU A 101 25.11 -12.94 -26.15
CA LEU A 101 24.31 -13.46 -25.05
C LEU A 101 22.91 -13.88 -25.51
N GLU A 102 22.30 -13.12 -26.42
CA GLU A 102 20.96 -13.44 -26.97
C GLU A 102 20.99 -14.69 -27.84
N ALA A 103 22.02 -14.86 -28.68
CA ALA A 103 22.23 -16.08 -29.44
C ALA A 103 22.35 -17.31 -28.53
N LYS A 104 23.07 -17.20 -27.41
CA LYS A 104 23.17 -18.29 -26.42
C LYS A 104 21.85 -18.57 -25.70
N LYS A 105 21.06 -17.54 -25.37
CA LYS A 105 19.72 -17.71 -24.79
C LYS A 105 18.77 -18.42 -25.75
N GLN A 106 18.76 -18.00 -27.01
CA GLN A 106 17.93 -18.59 -28.05
C GLN A 106 18.28 -20.06 -28.26
N LYS A 107 19.58 -20.40 -28.29
CA LYS A 107 20.03 -21.80 -28.34
C LYS A 107 19.57 -22.62 -27.13
N ALA A 108 19.65 -22.07 -25.92
CA ALA A 108 19.15 -22.74 -24.71
C ALA A 108 17.63 -22.98 -24.77
N LYS A 109 16.89 -22.00 -25.27
CA LYS A 109 15.44 -22.09 -25.49
C LYS A 109 15.08 -23.17 -26.52
N GLU A 110 15.79 -23.24 -27.64
CA GLU A 110 15.62 -24.29 -28.66
C GLU A 110 15.91 -25.69 -28.11
N GLN A 111 16.83 -25.79 -27.16
CA GLN A 111 17.17 -27.03 -26.45
C GLN A 111 16.23 -27.35 -25.28
N GLY A 112 15.27 -26.46 -24.96
CA GLY A 112 14.35 -26.64 -23.83
C GLY A 112 15.02 -26.58 -22.45
N VAL A 113 16.21 -26.00 -22.35
CA VAL A 113 16.96 -25.86 -21.10
C VAL A 113 16.99 -24.40 -20.61
N ALA A 114 17.05 -24.21 -19.30
CA ALA A 114 17.19 -22.87 -18.73
C ALA A 114 18.55 -22.26 -19.10
N TYR A 115 18.53 -21.05 -19.66
CA TYR A 115 19.77 -20.33 -19.97
C TYR A 115 20.53 -19.97 -18.69
N ARG A 116 21.83 -20.24 -18.70
CA ARG A 116 22.80 -19.84 -17.68
C ARG A 116 24.05 -19.32 -18.37
N TYR A 117 24.70 -18.33 -17.79
CA TYR A 117 25.98 -17.83 -18.25
C TYR A 117 27.05 -18.92 -18.10
N ASP A 118 27.71 -19.21 -19.21
CA ASP A 118 28.65 -20.34 -19.34
C ASP A 118 30.07 -20.05 -18.81
N GLY A 119 30.27 -18.89 -18.17
CA GLY A 119 31.56 -18.47 -17.67
C GLY A 119 32.56 -18.10 -18.76
N THR A 120 32.13 -17.75 -19.98
CA THR A 120 33.02 -17.43 -21.12
C THR A 120 34.15 -16.48 -20.72
N CYS A 121 33.82 -15.34 -20.10
CA CYS A 121 34.82 -14.35 -19.71
C CYS A 121 35.44 -14.61 -18.32
N GLU A 122 34.92 -15.57 -17.55
CA GLU A 122 35.49 -15.91 -16.24
C GLU A 122 36.85 -16.61 -16.38
N ARG A 123 37.06 -17.29 -17.52
CA ARG A 123 38.27 -18.07 -17.84
C ARG A 123 39.36 -17.25 -18.55
N LEU A 124 39.13 -15.97 -18.82
CA LEU A 124 40.13 -15.12 -19.46
C LEU A 124 41.32 -14.89 -18.52
N SER A 125 42.52 -14.91 -19.10
CA SER A 125 43.76 -14.55 -18.42
C SER A 125 43.86 -13.03 -18.22
N ASP A 126 44.69 -12.60 -17.26
CA ASP A 126 44.91 -11.17 -16.99
C ASP A 126 45.41 -10.42 -18.24
N ALA A 127 46.20 -11.08 -19.11
CA ALA A 127 46.67 -10.51 -20.36
C ALA A 127 45.55 -10.33 -21.40
N GLU A 128 44.63 -11.30 -21.52
CA GLU A 128 43.46 -11.18 -22.41
C GLU A 128 42.51 -10.08 -21.95
N VAL A 129 42.32 -9.94 -20.63
CA VAL A 129 41.50 -8.88 -20.04
C VAL A 129 42.14 -7.50 -20.30
N LEU A 130 43.45 -7.36 -20.08
CA LEU A 130 44.17 -6.09 -20.25
C LEU A 130 44.19 -5.61 -21.71
N ASN A 131 44.28 -6.54 -22.66
CA ASN A 131 44.32 -6.22 -24.09
C ASN A 131 42.92 -6.12 -24.74
N CYS A 132 41.84 -6.29 -23.98
CA CYS A 132 40.48 -6.21 -24.52
C CYS A 132 39.94 -4.78 -24.43
N GLU A 133 39.78 -4.13 -25.58
CA GLU A 133 39.22 -2.77 -25.66
C GLU A 133 37.69 -2.72 -25.66
N LYS A 134 37.02 -3.89 -25.67
CA LYS A 134 35.55 -3.95 -25.65
C LYS A 134 35.02 -3.37 -24.33
N PRO A 135 33.86 -2.69 -24.34
CA PRO A 135 33.18 -2.35 -23.09
C PRO A 135 32.84 -3.64 -22.32
N PHE A 136 32.88 -3.58 -21.00
CA PHE A 136 32.60 -4.73 -20.15
C PHE A 136 31.62 -4.42 -19.04
N VAL A 137 30.93 -5.46 -18.61
CA VAL A 137 30.16 -5.47 -17.36
C VAL A 137 30.96 -6.20 -16.29
N ILE A 138 30.70 -5.93 -15.02
CA ILE A 138 31.26 -6.72 -13.91
C ILE A 138 30.25 -7.78 -13.53
N ARG A 139 30.67 -9.05 -13.51
CA ARG A 139 29.86 -10.18 -13.06
C ARG A 139 30.38 -10.72 -11.73
N MET A 140 29.46 -11.03 -10.83
CA MET A 140 29.76 -11.85 -9.66
C MET A 140 29.95 -13.30 -10.09
N LYS A 141 30.95 -13.99 -9.54
CA LYS A 141 31.12 -15.43 -9.74
C LYS A 141 30.00 -16.19 -9.04
N LYS A 142 29.49 -17.24 -9.68
CA LYS A 142 28.52 -18.15 -9.05
C LYS A 142 29.11 -18.81 -7.78
N PRO A 143 28.28 -19.15 -6.79
CA PRO A 143 28.76 -19.85 -5.61
C PRO A 143 29.17 -21.29 -5.97
N THR A 144 30.08 -21.87 -5.18
CA THR A 144 30.49 -23.29 -5.31
C THR A 144 29.72 -24.23 -4.37
N ARG A 145 28.91 -23.65 -3.47
CA ARG A 145 28.13 -24.37 -2.45
C ARG A 145 26.67 -23.96 -2.53
N THR A 146 25.79 -24.81 -2.01
CA THR A 146 24.37 -24.48 -1.80
C THR A 146 24.26 -23.25 -0.90
N MET A 147 23.44 -22.30 -1.33
CA MET A 147 23.09 -21.10 -0.58
C MET A 147 21.77 -21.34 0.13
N SER A 148 21.72 -21.16 1.46
CA SER A 148 20.50 -21.33 2.23
C SER A 148 20.27 -20.16 3.18
N PHE A 149 19.00 -19.90 3.47
CA PHE A 149 18.59 -18.93 4.47
C PHE A 149 17.26 -19.33 5.11
N THR A 150 17.02 -18.83 6.31
CA THR A 150 15.73 -19.00 7.00
C THR A 150 14.88 -17.76 6.80
N ASP A 151 13.72 -17.94 6.19
CA ASP A 151 12.68 -16.92 6.07
C ASP A 151 11.67 -17.04 7.21
N ALA A 152 11.32 -15.92 7.82
CA ALA A 152 10.38 -15.87 8.94
C ALA A 152 8.96 -16.35 8.58
N ILE A 153 8.56 -16.28 7.30
CA ILE A 153 7.26 -16.73 6.81
C ILE A 153 7.40 -18.08 6.11
N LYS A 154 8.33 -18.20 5.17
CA LYS A 154 8.48 -19.37 4.29
C LYS A 154 9.26 -20.53 4.92
N GLY A 155 9.99 -20.29 6.01
CA GLY A 155 10.86 -21.27 6.63
C GLY A 155 12.21 -21.38 5.93
N GLU A 156 12.85 -22.54 6.02
CA GLU A 156 14.15 -22.79 5.40
C GLU A 156 14.04 -22.91 3.88
N LEU A 157 14.90 -22.18 3.17
CA LEU A 157 15.00 -22.18 1.71
C LEU A 157 16.45 -22.46 1.31
N SER A 158 16.63 -23.31 0.31
CA SER A 158 17.93 -23.71 -0.22
C SER A 158 17.99 -23.58 -1.74
N PHE A 159 19.12 -23.10 -2.24
CA PHE A 159 19.39 -22.84 -3.65
C PHE A 159 20.70 -23.50 -4.04
N GLU A 160 20.62 -24.49 -4.92
CA GLU A 160 21.80 -25.15 -5.47
C GLU A 160 22.72 -24.15 -6.17
N PRO A 161 24.05 -24.41 -6.22
CA PRO A 161 25.02 -23.53 -6.86
C PRO A 161 24.59 -23.02 -8.24
N ASP A 162 24.05 -23.94 -9.04
CA ASP A 162 23.62 -23.66 -10.42
C ASP A 162 22.29 -22.89 -10.53
N ALA A 163 21.54 -22.75 -9.44
CA ALA A 163 20.37 -21.85 -9.38
C ALA A 163 20.79 -20.38 -9.23
N VAL A 164 22.01 -20.12 -8.79
CA VAL A 164 22.60 -18.78 -8.62
C VAL A 164 23.70 -18.58 -9.66
N ASP A 165 23.30 -18.26 -10.88
CA ASP A 165 24.22 -18.08 -12.01
C ASP A 165 25.17 -16.87 -11.84
N SER A 166 26.26 -16.78 -12.62
CA SER A 166 27.19 -15.64 -12.62
C SER A 166 26.50 -14.38 -13.17
N PHE A 167 25.92 -13.58 -12.28
CA PHE A 167 25.09 -12.43 -12.62
C PHE A 167 25.86 -11.12 -12.69
N VAL A 168 25.37 -10.19 -13.52
CA VAL A 168 25.93 -8.83 -13.63
C VAL A 168 25.68 -8.08 -12.31
N ILE A 169 26.72 -7.46 -11.77
CA ILE A 169 26.64 -6.58 -10.59
C ILE A 169 26.80 -5.11 -10.94
N MET A 170 27.56 -4.80 -11.99
CA MET A 170 27.79 -3.45 -12.49
C MET A 170 27.67 -3.46 -14.02
N ARG A 171 26.89 -2.53 -14.57
CA ARG A 171 26.74 -2.31 -16.01
C ARG A 171 27.97 -1.60 -16.60
N ALA A 172 28.08 -1.58 -17.93
CA ALA A 172 29.21 -0.95 -18.63
C ALA A 172 29.30 0.58 -18.43
N ASP A 173 28.14 1.21 -18.23
CA ASP A 173 28.01 2.63 -17.86
C ASP A 173 28.37 2.92 -16.38
N LYS A 174 28.80 1.89 -15.63
CA LYS A 174 29.14 1.96 -14.20
C LYS A 174 27.94 2.23 -13.29
N THR A 175 26.74 1.89 -13.75
CA THR A 175 25.51 1.85 -12.94
C THR A 175 25.37 0.46 -12.28
N PRO A 176 25.16 0.38 -10.96
CA PRO A 176 24.99 -0.90 -10.28
C PRO A 176 23.67 -1.56 -10.69
N THR A 177 23.63 -2.89 -10.65
CA THR A 177 22.36 -3.61 -10.79
C THR A 177 21.59 -3.61 -9.47
N TYR A 178 20.27 -3.84 -9.54
CA TYR A 178 19.39 -3.92 -8.37
C TYR A 178 19.94 -4.77 -7.23
N ASN A 179 20.36 -6.01 -7.50
CA ASN A 179 20.86 -6.92 -6.46
C ASN A 179 22.14 -6.43 -5.82
N PHE A 180 23.03 -5.82 -6.60
CA PHE A 180 24.29 -5.30 -6.10
C PHE A 180 24.08 -4.04 -5.25
N ALA A 181 23.32 -3.07 -5.76
CA ALA A 181 23.00 -1.86 -5.02
C ALA A 181 22.29 -2.18 -3.70
N CYS A 182 21.21 -2.98 -3.74
CA CYS A 182 20.49 -3.42 -2.54
C CYS A 182 21.40 -4.07 -1.49
N ALA A 183 22.26 -5.01 -1.90
CA ALA A 183 23.11 -5.74 -0.98
C ALA A 183 24.16 -4.85 -0.31
N VAL A 184 24.73 -3.92 -1.08
CA VAL A 184 25.69 -2.93 -0.59
C VAL A 184 25.02 -1.94 0.34
N ASP A 185 23.89 -1.34 -0.07
CA ASP A 185 23.21 -0.34 0.74
C ASP A 185 22.66 -0.94 2.04
N ASP A 186 22.08 -2.14 1.99
CA ASP A 186 21.63 -2.85 3.21
C ASP A 186 22.81 -3.05 4.19
N MET A 187 24.02 -3.35 3.69
CA MET A 187 25.23 -3.46 4.52
C MET A 187 25.67 -2.10 5.10
N LEU A 188 25.72 -1.06 4.27
CA LEU A 188 26.20 0.27 4.67
C LEU A 188 25.24 0.98 5.63
N GLU A 189 23.93 0.76 5.46
CA GLU A 189 22.87 1.37 6.26
C GLU A 189 22.54 0.55 7.53
N GLY A 190 23.23 -0.58 7.74
CA GLY A 190 23.08 -1.42 8.92
C GLY A 190 21.75 -2.16 8.99
N VAL A 191 21.13 -2.45 7.84
CA VAL A 191 19.91 -3.28 7.75
C VAL A 191 20.20 -4.68 8.28
N THR A 192 19.27 -5.21 9.08
CA THR A 192 19.39 -6.55 9.68
C THR A 192 18.16 -7.43 9.44
N PHE A 193 17.09 -6.86 8.90
CA PHE A 193 15.85 -7.58 8.57
C PHE A 193 15.22 -6.98 7.31
N VAL A 194 15.06 -7.83 6.29
CA VAL A 194 14.44 -7.49 5.01
C VAL A 194 13.04 -8.09 4.91
N ILE A 195 12.00 -7.25 5.00
CA ILE A 195 10.62 -7.64 4.69
C ILE A 195 10.26 -7.10 3.30
N ARG A 196 9.92 -7.99 2.36
CA ARG A 196 9.59 -7.65 0.95
C ARG A 196 8.65 -8.68 0.32
N GLY A 197 8.14 -8.43 -0.88
CA GLY A 197 7.31 -9.38 -1.62
C GLY A 197 8.06 -10.65 -2.04
N GLU A 198 7.36 -11.78 -2.13
CA GLU A 198 7.93 -13.09 -2.48
C GLU A 198 8.48 -13.21 -3.90
N ASP A 199 8.12 -12.30 -4.80
CA ASP A 199 8.72 -12.19 -6.14
C ASP A 199 10.25 -11.98 -6.08
N HIS A 200 10.77 -11.54 -4.92
CA HIS A 200 12.19 -11.30 -4.70
C HIS A 200 12.90 -12.41 -3.93
N VAL A 201 12.25 -13.56 -3.67
CA VAL A 201 12.88 -14.71 -2.97
C VAL A 201 14.18 -15.14 -3.65
N SER A 202 14.17 -15.26 -4.97
CA SER A 202 15.34 -15.68 -5.77
C SER A 202 16.48 -14.66 -5.80
N ASN A 203 16.24 -13.43 -5.34
CA ASN A 203 17.28 -12.39 -5.21
C ASN A 203 18.06 -12.52 -3.91
N THR A 204 17.49 -13.12 -2.86
CA THR A 204 18.13 -13.29 -1.55
C THR A 204 19.50 -13.96 -1.63
N PRO A 205 19.67 -15.15 -2.25
CA PRO A 205 20.98 -15.79 -2.30
C PRO A 205 22.01 -15.00 -3.12
N LYS A 206 21.56 -14.23 -4.13
CA LYS A 206 22.44 -13.33 -4.89
C LYS A 206 22.97 -12.20 -4.02
N GLN A 207 22.08 -11.60 -3.22
CA GLN A 207 22.42 -10.52 -2.32
C GLN A 207 23.31 -10.99 -1.16
N ASP A 208 23.08 -12.21 -0.64
CA ASP A 208 23.95 -12.83 0.35
C ASP A 208 25.34 -13.12 -0.21
N LEU A 209 25.43 -13.67 -1.42
CA LEU A 209 26.71 -13.91 -2.07
C LEU A 209 27.53 -12.62 -2.25
N ILE A 210 26.86 -11.49 -2.56
CA ILE A 210 27.50 -10.17 -2.62
C ILE A 210 28.06 -9.75 -1.25
N ARG A 211 27.25 -9.85 -0.20
CA ARG A 211 27.66 -9.52 1.18
C ARG A 211 28.83 -10.40 1.64
N GLU A 212 28.73 -11.72 1.45
CA GLU A 212 29.79 -12.67 1.77
C GLU A 212 31.09 -12.34 1.00
N GLY A 213 30.98 -12.05 -0.30
CA GLY A 213 32.13 -11.67 -1.13
C GLY A 213 32.81 -10.38 -0.69
N LEU A 214 32.06 -9.46 -0.07
CA LEU A 214 32.58 -8.22 0.53
C LEU A 214 33.10 -8.42 1.97
N GLY A 215 33.02 -9.64 2.51
CA GLY A 215 33.47 -9.96 3.87
C GLY A 215 32.48 -9.53 4.96
N TYR A 216 31.22 -9.26 4.62
CA TYR A 216 30.19 -8.92 5.59
C TYR A 216 29.74 -10.16 6.36
N THR A 217 29.84 -10.10 7.69
CA THR A 217 29.48 -11.20 8.60
C THR A 217 28.23 -10.93 9.42
N GLY A 218 27.58 -9.77 9.21
CA GLY A 218 26.37 -9.40 9.93
C GLY A 218 25.21 -10.33 9.59
N LYS A 219 24.41 -10.68 10.60
CA LYS A 219 23.22 -11.52 10.41
C LYS A 219 22.13 -10.72 9.71
N MET A 220 21.63 -11.24 8.58
CA MET A 220 20.47 -10.72 7.88
C MET A 220 19.30 -11.69 8.01
N ASN A 221 18.13 -11.18 8.36
CA ASN A 221 16.90 -11.95 8.45
C ASN A 221 15.95 -11.55 7.31
N TYR A 222 15.05 -12.46 6.92
CA TYR A 222 14.16 -12.27 5.79
C TYR A 222 12.72 -12.60 6.16
N ALA A 223 11.78 -11.88 5.57
CA ALA A 223 10.39 -12.30 5.47
C ALA A 223 9.87 -11.95 4.07
N HIS A 224 9.44 -12.97 3.34
CA HIS A 224 8.90 -12.80 2.00
C HIS A 224 7.37 -12.89 2.00
N LEU A 225 6.73 -11.74 1.86
CA LEU A 225 5.27 -11.59 1.90
C LEU A 225 4.63 -12.29 0.69
N PRO A 226 3.56 -13.09 0.90
CA PRO A 226 2.87 -13.75 -0.19
C PRO A 226 2.22 -12.74 -1.14
N ILE A 227 2.09 -13.13 -2.41
CA ILE A 227 1.42 -12.33 -3.44
C ILE A 227 -0.02 -12.02 -3.02
N LEU A 228 -0.46 -10.81 -3.34
CA LEU A 228 -1.86 -10.42 -3.26
C LEU A 228 -2.57 -10.75 -4.57
N LEU A 229 -3.70 -11.44 -4.46
CA LEU A 229 -4.57 -11.79 -5.57
C LEU A 229 -5.78 -10.85 -5.62
N ASN A 230 -6.30 -10.60 -6.81
CA ASN A 230 -7.59 -9.93 -6.98
C ASN A 230 -8.76 -10.88 -6.64
N ILE A 231 -10.00 -10.39 -6.77
CA ILE A 231 -11.19 -11.18 -6.46
C ILE A 231 -11.36 -12.40 -7.38
N GLU A 232 -10.86 -12.34 -8.62
CA GLU A 232 -10.81 -13.49 -9.55
C GLU A 232 -9.66 -14.46 -9.28
N GLY A 233 -8.83 -14.21 -8.25
CA GLY A 233 -7.70 -15.08 -7.89
C GLY A 233 -6.47 -14.90 -8.79
N LYS A 234 -6.42 -13.88 -9.64
CA LYS A 234 -5.23 -13.51 -10.42
C LYS A 234 -4.31 -12.63 -9.59
N LYS A 235 -3.01 -12.68 -9.88
CA LYS A 235 -2.03 -11.78 -9.26
C LYS A 235 -2.40 -10.34 -9.55
N MET A 236 -2.57 -9.52 -8.51
CA MET A 236 -2.85 -8.10 -8.68
C MET A 236 -1.70 -7.44 -9.43
N SER A 237 -2.05 -6.79 -10.53
CA SER A 237 -1.06 -6.15 -11.38
C SER A 237 -0.93 -4.66 -11.04
N LYS A 238 0.26 -4.10 -11.26
CA LYS A 238 0.49 -2.65 -11.16
C LYS A 238 -0.37 -1.81 -12.12
N ARG A 239 -1.08 -2.44 -13.05
CA ARG A 239 -1.93 -1.78 -14.06
C ARG A 239 -3.41 -1.76 -13.66
N GLU A 240 -3.80 -2.48 -12.61
CA GLU A 240 -5.17 -2.45 -12.08
C GLU A 240 -5.29 -1.27 -11.12
N ASN A 241 -6.24 -0.36 -11.38
CA ASN A 241 -6.43 0.85 -10.57
C ASN A 241 -6.68 0.53 -9.08
N GLU A 242 -7.46 -0.52 -8.80
CA GLU A 242 -7.79 -0.98 -7.45
C GLU A 242 -6.57 -1.38 -6.60
N SER A 243 -5.43 -1.65 -7.25
CA SER A 243 -4.17 -1.95 -6.57
C SER A 243 -3.42 -0.71 -6.08
N SER A 244 -3.79 0.49 -6.55
CA SER A 244 -3.11 1.75 -6.24
C SER A 244 -3.59 2.35 -4.92
N VAL A 245 -2.66 2.75 -4.07
CA VAL A 245 -2.99 3.44 -2.81
C VAL A 245 -3.64 4.79 -3.09
N LYS A 246 -3.22 5.47 -4.17
CA LYS A 246 -3.82 6.74 -4.58
C LYS A 246 -5.29 6.57 -4.96
N TRP A 247 -5.61 5.52 -5.71
CA TRP A 247 -6.99 5.20 -6.07
C TRP A 247 -7.85 4.94 -4.83
N LEU A 248 -7.33 4.23 -3.82
CA LEU A 248 -8.05 4.01 -2.56
C LEU A 248 -8.39 5.33 -1.85
N PHE A 249 -7.46 6.30 -1.84
CA PHE A 249 -7.75 7.63 -1.31
C PHE A 249 -8.79 8.38 -2.14
N GLU A 250 -8.74 8.29 -3.47
CA GLU A 250 -9.71 8.90 -4.37
C GLU A 250 -11.13 8.33 -4.18
N GLN A 251 -11.24 7.04 -3.86
CA GLN A 251 -12.53 6.42 -3.50
C GLN A 251 -13.02 6.83 -2.10
N GLY A 252 -12.17 7.41 -1.25
CA GLY A 252 -12.53 7.84 0.10
C GLY A 252 -12.31 6.80 1.19
N PHE A 253 -11.38 5.87 1.00
CA PHE A 253 -10.91 5.01 2.09
C PHE A 253 -9.98 5.77 3.03
N LEU A 254 -10.18 5.58 4.34
CA LEU A 254 -9.34 6.16 5.38
C LEU A 254 -7.98 5.43 5.46
N PRO A 255 -6.87 6.14 5.68
CA PRO A 255 -5.56 5.53 5.89
C PRO A 255 -5.56 4.44 6.98
N GLU A 256 -6.25 4.68 8.09
CA GLU A 256 -6.34 3.77 9.22
C GLU A 256 -7.06 2.47 8.84
N ALA A 257 -8.11 2.57 8.03
CA ALA A 257 -8.85 1.42 7.52
C ALA A 257 -8.04 0.59 6.52
N ILE A 258 -7.34 1.26 5.60
CA ILE A 258 -6.43 0.60 4.65
C ILE A 258 -5.33 -0.14 5.42
N ALA A 259 -4.71 0.49 6.43
CA ALA A 259 -3.69 -0.15 7.24
C ALA A 259 -4.23 -1.37 7.99
N ASN A 260 -5.36 -1.22 8.70
CA ASN A 260 -6.02 -2.31 9.40
C ASN A 260 -6.27 -3.48 8.45
N TYR A 261 -6.82 -3.22 7.27
CA TYR A 261 -7.12 -4.26 6.30
C TYR A 261 -5.86 -4.98 5.79
N LEU A 262 -4.80 -4.24 5.43
CA LEU A 262 -3.55 -4.84 4.95
C LEU A 262 -2.83 -5.69 6.02
N ILE A 263 -2.98 -5.34 7.30
CA ILE A 263 -2.48 -6.12 8.44
C ILE A 263 -3.34 -7.37 8.68
N LEU A 264 -4.67 -7.26 8.50
CA LEU A 264 -5.61 -8.38 8.62
C LEU A 264 -5.38 -9.44 7.53
N LEU A 265 -5.01 -9.03 6.31
CA LEU A 265 -4.81 -9.95 5.19
C LEU A 265 -3.79 -11.04 5.52
N GLY A 266 -4.24 -12.30 5.44
CA GLY A 266 -3.38 -13.47 5.69
C GLY A 266 -2.84 -13.55 7.12
N ASN A 267 -3.47 -12.89 8.09
CA ASN A 267 -3.04 -12.84 9.48
C ASN A 267 -4.18 -13.21 10.42
N LYS A 268 -3.88 -13.83 11.56
CA LYS A 268 -4.85 -14.05 12.64
C LYS A 268 -4.71 -12.93 13.65
N THR A 269 -5.72 -12.07 13.74
CA THR A 269 -5.70 -10.89 14.60
C THR A 269 -6.59 -11.08 15.84
N PRO A 270 -6.32 -10.40 16.98
CA PRO A 270 -7.15 -10.50 18.18
C PRO A 270 -8.56 -9.93 17.98
N THR A 271 -8.66 -8.84 17.20
CA THR A 271 -9.90 -8.16 16.82
C THR A 271 -9.88 -7.87 15.32
N GLU A 272 -11.04 -7.61 14.73
CA GLU A 272 -11.11 -7.22 13.32
C GLU A 272 -10.74 -5.74 13.10
N ILE A 273 -11.10 -4.89 14.06
CA ILE A 273 -10.88 -3.43 14.00
C ILE A 273 -9.78 -3.05 14.99
N PHE A 274 -8.74 -2.40 14.48
CA PHE A 274 -7.55 -1.99 15.23
C PHE A 274 -6.75 -0.93 14.45
N THR A 275 -5.86 -0.22 15.14
CA THR A 275 -4.90 0.72 14.50
C THR A 275 -3.51 0.09 14.35
N ILE A 276 -2.58 0.80 13.70
CA ILE A 276 -1.16 0.40 13.65
C ILE A 276 -0.58 0.32 15.07
N GLU A 277 -0.92 1.27 15.94
CA GLU A 277 -0.47 1.34 17.33
C GLU A 277 -0.96 0.13 18.15
N ASP A 278 -2.17 -0.35 17.88
CA ASP A 278 -2.66 -1.59 18.47
C ASP A 278 -1.92 -2.80 17.91
N ALA A 279 -1.72 -2.85 16.59
CA ALA A 279 -1.01 -3.94 15.93
C ALA A 279 0.42 -4.12 16.46
N VAL A 280 1.13 -3.04 16.80
CA VAL A 280 2.46 -3.09 17.42
C VAL A 280 2.49 -3.98 18.68
N LYS A 281 1.38 -4.10 19.42
CA LYS A 281 1.34 -4.88 20.67
C LYS A 281 1.30 -6.40 20.44
N TRP A 282 0.79 -6.87 19.30
CA TRP A 282 0.49 -8.29 19.08
C TRP A 282 0.92 -8.84 17.73
N PHE A 283 1.31 -7.99 16.77
CA PHE A 283 1.72 -8.40 15.44
C PHE A 283 2.95 -9.30 15.52
N ASP A 284 2.94 -10.38 14.75
CA ASP A 284 4.04 -11.31 14.66
C ASP A 284 4.22 -11.72 13.20
N ILE A 285 5.32 -11.27 12.60
CA ILE A 285 5.63 -11.53 11.19
C ILE A 285 5.70 -13.04 10.89
N THR A 286 6.01 -13.87 11.88
CA THR A 286 6.12 -15.33 11.70
C THR A 286 4.76 -16.03 11.58
N LYS A 287 3.68 -15.36 12.00
CA LYS A 287 2.31 -15.90 11.95
C LYS A 287 1.57 -15.54 10.67
N ILE A 288 2.19 -14.75 9.78
CA ILE A 288 1.62 -14.44 8.47
C ILE A 288 1.52 -15.73 7.64
N SER A 289 0.35 -15.95 7.05
CA SER A 289 0.09 -17.09 6.17
C SER A 289 1.06 -17.11 4.98
N ARG A 290 1.51 -18.30 4.61
CA ARG A 290 2.32 -18.54 3.40
C ARG A 290 1.50 -18.47 2.11
N SER A 291 0.18 -18.63 2.21
CA SER A 291 -0.72 -18.66 1.06
C SER A 291 -0.99 -17.24 0.54
N PRO A 292 -1.20 -17.07 -0.78
CA PRO A 292 -1.66 -15.81 -1.34
C PRO A 292 -2.94 -15.32 -0.65
N ALA A 293 -3.02 -14.01 -0.42
CA ALA A 293 -4.20 -13.39 0.18
C ALA A 293 -5.02 -12.71 -0.92
N ARG A 294 -6.35 -12.85 -0.88
CA ARG A 294 -7.25 -12.19 -1.81
C ARG A 294 -7.60 -10.80 -1.30
N PHE A 295 -7.47 -9.81 -2.17
CA PHE A 295 -7.96 -8.46 -1.96
C PHE A 295 -9.47 -8.43 -2.25
N ASP A 296 -10.21 -7.98 -1.26
CA ASP A 296 -11.67 -7.92 -1.20
C ASP A 296 -12.05 -6.51 -0.75
N VAL A 297 -12.44 -5.70 -1.74
CA VAL A 297 -12.83 -4.30 -1.55
C VAL A 297 -14.03 -4.20 -0.60
N LYS A 298 -14.97 -5.14 -0.61
CA LYS A 298 -16.16 -5.10 0.26
C LYS A 298 -15.79 -5.28 1.72
N LYS A 299 -14.81 -6.13 2.02
CA LYS A 299 -14.28 -6.25 3.40
C LYS A 299 -13.55 -4.98 3.81
N LEU A 300 -12.81 -4.35 2.89
CA LEU A 300 -12.18 -3.05 3.16
C LEU A 300 -13.24 -1.95 3.41
N GLU A 301 -14.31 -1.89 2.63
CA GLU A 301 -15.46 -0.99 2.88
C GLU A 301 -16.05 -1.21 4.27
N GLN A 302 -16.32 -2.47 4.65
CA GLN A 302 -16.81 -2.79 5.98
C GLN A 302 -15.86 -2.26 7.08
N ILE A 303 -14.55 -2.49 6.94
CA ILE A 303 -13.57 -1.99 7.91
C ILE A 303 -13.54 -0.45 7.92
N ASN A 304 -13.60 0.18 6.74
CA ASN A 304 -13.62 1.64 6.60
C ASN A 304 -14.80 2.26 7.34
N ARG A 305 -15.99 1.66 7.18
CA ARG A 305 -17.19 2.05 7.91
C ARG A 305 -17.00 2.00 9.41
N GLU A 306 -16.42 0.92 9.95
CA GLU A 306 -16.19 0.80 11.39
C GLU A 306 -15.15 1.81 11.90
N HIS A 307 -14.12 2.14 11.11
CA HIS A 307 -13.19 3.22 11.44
C HIS A 307 -13.86 4.60 11.44
N ILE A 308 -14.78 4.89 10.52
CA ILE A 308 -15.56 6.14 10.52
C ILE A 308 -16.42 6.23 11.80
N LYS A 309 -17.06 5.13 12.23
CA LYS A 309 -17.86 5.11 13.47
C LYS A 309 -17.03 5.39 14.72
N LEU A 310 -15.81 4.85 14.77
CA LEU A 310 -14.87 5.01 15.90
C LEU A 310 -14.14 6.35 15.91
N ALA A 311 -14.11 7.07 14.78
CA ALA A 311 -13.40 8.34 14.68
C ALA A 311 -13.90 9.38 15.70
N SER A 312 -12.95 10.15 16.24
CA SER A 312 -13.25 11.30 17.10
C SER A 312 -13.93 12.41 16.31
N LYS A 313 -14.59 13.35 17.01
CA LYS A 313 -15.27 14.47 16.34
C LYS A 313 -14.30 15.34 15.55
N GLU A 314 -13.10 15.55 16.08
CA GLU A 314 -12.02 16.29 15.44
C GLU A 314 -11.55 15.58 14.16
N ARG A 315 -11.41 14.26 14.22
CA ARG A 315 -11.03 13.45 13.05
C ARG A 315 -12.12 13.46 11.98
N ILE A 316 -13.40 13.38 12.37
CA ILE A 316 -14.52 13.52 11.43
C ILE A 316 -14.51 14.90 10.76
N LYS A 317 -14.28 15.97 11.52
CA LYS A 317 -14.14 17.33 10.95
C LYS A 317 -13.00 17.42 9.94
N GLU A 318 -11.85 16.84 10.24
CA GLU A 318 -10.70 16.80 9.31
C GLU A 318 -11.03 16.05 8.01
N ILE A 319 -11.64 14.87 8.12
CA ILE A 319 -11.92 13.99 6.98
C ILE A 319 -13.06 14.55 6.10
N PHE A 320 -14.16 14.96 6.72
CA PHE A 320 -15.39 15.32 6.01
C PHE A 320 -15.47 16.83 5.71
N GLY A 321 -14.71 17.65 6.42
CA GLY A 321 -14.78 19.11 6.31
C GLY A 321 -16.07 19.69 6.92
N VAL A 322 -16.66 19.00 7.89
CA VAL A 322 -17.90 19.41 8.59
C VAL A 322 -17.60 19.88 10.01
N ASP A 323 -18.51 20.65 10.60
CA ASP A 323 -18.42 21.03 12.01
C ASP A 323 -18.51 19.80 12.94
N GLU A 324 -17.84 19.86 14.09
CA GLU A 324 -17.82 18.77 15.09
C GLU A 324 -19.22 18.43 15.62
N SER A 325 -20.16 19.39 15.62
CA SER A 325 -21.56 19.16 15.95
C SER A 325 -22.25 18.16 15.01
N LYS A 326 -21.77 18.03 13.77
CA LYS A 326 -22.32 17.11 12.75
C LYS A 326 -21.68 15.73 12.77
N ALA A 327 -20.76 15.46 13.70
CA ALA A 327 -20.05 14.19 13.74
C ALA A 327 -20.99 12.98 13.89
N GLU A 328 -22.02 13.08 14.73
CA GLU A 328 -23.00 12.01 14.90
C GLU A 328 -23.90 11.84 13.67
N LEU A 329 -24.17 12.91 12.91
CA LEU A 329 -24.86 12.85 11.63
C LEU A 329 -24.02 12.12 10.56
N VAL A 330 -22.71 12.38 10.52
CA VAL A 330 -21.79 11.63 9.64
C VAL A 330 -21.79 10.15 9.99
N LYS A 331 -21.65 9.82 11.29
CA LYS A 331 -21.70 8.44 11.78
C LYS A 331 -23.04 7.78 11.48
N PHE A 332 -24.14 8.52 11.57
CA PHE A 332 -25.47 8.04 11.21
C PHE A 332 -25.56 7.59 9.76
N TYR A 333 -24.84 8.18 8.82
CA TYR A 333 -24.89 7.73 7.41
C TYR A 333 -23.99 6.53 7.10
N THR A 334 -23.20 6.06 8.07
CA THR A 334 -22.38 4.85 7.90
C THR A 334 -23.22 3.59 7.70
N GLN A 335 -24.49 3.57 8.09
CA GLN A 335 -25.40 2.44 7.84
C GLN A 335 -25.77 2.25 6.37
N GLU A 336 -25.63 3.28 5.53
CA GLU A 336 -25.90 3.18 4.09
C GLU A 336 -24.65 3.15 3.23
N SER A 337 -23.57 3.79 3.71
CA SER A 337 -22.34 3.95 2.93
C SER A 337 -21.12 3.69 3.79
N SER A 338 -20.06 3.24 3.13
CA SER A 338 -18.77 2.98 3.74
C SER A 338 -17.68 3.95 3.28
N LEU A 339 -17.98 4.87 2.37
CA LEU A 339 -17.00 5.73 1.72
C LEU A 339 -17.23 7.20 2.06
N VAL A 340 -16.13 7.95 2.22
CA VAL A 340 -16.18 9.36 2.64
C VAL A 340 -16.98 10.23 1.67
N PRO A 341 -16.75 10.21 0.33
CA PRO A 341 -17.50 11.04 -0.61
C PRO A 341 -19.01 10.80 -0.59
N GLU A 342 -19.42 9.54 -0.47
CA GLU A 342 -20.84 9.15 -0.45
C GLU A 342 -21.56 9.63 0.81
N ILE A 343 -20.94 9.42 1.98
CA ILE A 343 -21.47 9.93 3.25
C ILE A 343 -21.50 11.46 3.23
N LYS A 344 -20.44 12.10 2.71
CA LYS A 344 -20.37 13.56 2.60
C LYS A 344 -21.51 14.12 1.74
N ALA A 345 -21.76 13.51 0.57
CA ALA A 345 -22.86 13.92 -0.30
C ALA A 345 -24.23 13.80 0.39
N LYS A 346 -24.47 12.74 1.17
CA LYS A 346 -25.71 12.57 1.95
C LYS A 346 -25.86 13.64 3.04
N VAL A 347 -24.79 13.96 3.75
CA VAL A 347 -24.80 15.04 4.76
C VAL A 347 -25.03 16.40 4.11
N GLU A 348 -24.38 16.69 2.98
CA GLU A 348 -24.57 17.95 2.23
C GLU A 348 -25.99 18.08 1.66
N ALA A 349 -26.60 16.97 1.23
CA ALA A 349 -27.97 16.95 0.72
C ALA A 349 -29.02 17.39 1.76
N ILE A 350 -28.79 17.12 3.06
CA ILE A 350 -29.64 17.63 4.15
C ILE A 350 -29.66 19.16 4.19
N TYR A 351 -28.54 19.82 3.89
CA TYR A 351 -28.43 21.28 4.01
C TYR A 351 -28.53 22.01 2.65
N SER A 352 -28.73 21.26 1.57
CA SER A 352 -28.91 21.79 0.23
C SER A 352 -30.36 22.23 -0.02
N PRO A 353 -30.62 23.14 -0.98
CA PRO A 353 -31.97 23.54 -1.35
C PRO A 353 -32.88 22.34 -1.61
N LYS A 354 -34.11 22.40 -1.08
CA LYS A 354 -35.02 21.26 -1.11
C LYS A 354 -35.74 21.11 -2.43
N ILE A 355 -35.62 19.94 -3.06
CA ILE A 355 -36.22 19.62 -4.35
C ILE A 355 -37.49 18.80 -4.12
N ALA A 356 -38.63 19.31 -4.58
CA ALA A 356 -39.89 18.60 -4.51
C ALA A 356 -39.88 17.39 -5.46
N PRO A 357 -40.17 16.16 -4.98
CA PRO A 357 -40.30 15.00 -5.86
C PRO A 357 -41.51 15.14 -6.78
N ASP A 358 -41.37 14.76 -8.05
CA ASP A 358 -42.45 14.92 -9.05
C ASP A 358 -43.76 14.22 -8.62
N GLU A 359 -43.67 13.00 -8.08
CA GLU A 359 -44.81 12.21 -7.62
C GLU A 359 -45.52 12.84 -6.40
N TYR A 360 -44.79 13.55 -5.54
CA TYR A 360 -45.28 14.07 -4.26
C TYR A 360 -45.23 15.60 -4.17
N LYS A 361 -45.24 16.29 -5.32
CA LYS A 361 -44.96 17.72 -5.40
C LYS A 361 -45.92 18.57 -4.55
N ASN A 362 -47.21 18.25 -4.59
CA ASN A 362 -48.23 18.98 -3.84
C ASN A 362 -48.09 18.73 -2.33
N GLU A 363 -47.95 17.46 -1.94
CA GLU A 363 -47.78 17.03 -0.56
C GLU A 363 -46.50 17.61 0.05
N PHE A 364 -45.41 17.65 -0.72
CA PHE A 364 -44.15 18.24 -0.32
C PHE A 364 -44.29 19.73 0.02
N GLU A 365 -44.95 20.52 -0.82
CA GLU A 365 -45.18 21.95 -0.54
C GLU A 365 -46.08 22.16 0.68
N ILE A 366 -47.11 21.32 0.86
CA ILE A 366 -47.98 21.34 2.04
C ILE A 366 -47.16 21.07 3.32
N ILE A 367 -46.33 20.01 3.32
CA ILE A 367 -45.47 19.66 4.47
C ILE A 367 -44.42 20.75 4.70
N LYS A 368 -43.77 21.25 3.65
CA LYS A 368 -42.76 22.32 3.75
C LYS A 368 -43.33 23.56 4.41
N LYS A 369 -44.53 23.99 3.99
CA LYS A 369 -45.24 25.12 4.59
C LYS A 369 -45.63 24.87 6.05
N ALA A 370 -46.10 23.67 6.38
CA ALA A 370 -46.46 23.33 7.75
C ALA A 370 -45.22 23.27 8.66
N ALA A 371 -44.17 22.56 8.24
CA ALA A 371 -42.94 22.36 9.00
C ALA A 371 -42.24 23.68 9.36
N ARG A 372 -42.25 24.67 8.46
CA ARG A 372 -41.68 26.01 8.71
C ARG A 372 -42.39 26.80 9.81
N ASN A 373 -43.67 26.52 10.03
CA ASN A 373 -44.47 27.22 11.04
C ASN A 373 -44.51 26.47 12.38
N LEU A 374 -43.98 25.25 12.42
CA LEU A 374 -43.93 24.42 13.62
C LEU A 374 -42.66 24.71 14.41
N LYS A 375 -42.77 24.70 15.74
CA LYS A 375 -41.60 24.67 16.61
C LYS A 375 -40.97 23.28 16.52
N ALA A 376 -39.65 23.20 16.61
CA ALA A 376 -38.98 21.91 16.75
C ALA A 376 -39.49 21.21 18.02
N CYS A 377 -39.94 19.97 17.87
CA CYS A 377 -40.39 19.13 18.98
C CYS A 377 -39.19 18.39 19.57
N GLU A 378 -39.32 17.90 20.80
CA GLU A 378 -38.23 17.14 21.43
C GLU A 378 -38.02 15.79 20.74
N THR A 379 -39.11 15.14 20.32
CA THR A 379 -39.10 13.82 19.69
C THR A 379 -39.66 13.85 18.27
N PHE A 380 -39.21 12.88 17.45
CA PHE A 380 -39.75 12.71 16.10
C PHE A 380 -41.24 12.35 16.12
N ASP A 381 -41.71 11.59 17.11
CA ASP A 381 -43.11 11.16 17.16
C ASP A 381 -44.07 12.32 17.43
N GLU A 382 -43.67 13.28 18.26
CA GLU A 382 -44.40 14.53 18.47
C GLU A 382 -44.42 15.36 17.18
N PHE A 383 -43.25 15.59 16.57
CA PHE A 383 -43.11 16.34 15.33
C PHE A 383 -43.95 15.74 14.20
N LYS A 384 -43.90 14.41 14.04
CA LYS A 384 -44.69 13.63 13.11
C LYS A 384 -46.18 13.80 13.36
N LYS A 385 -46.64 13.64 14.62
CA LYS A 385 -48.06 13.73 14.98
C LYS A 385 -48.62 15.12 14.71
N GLU A 386 -47.86 16.16 15.05
CA GLU A 386 -48.27 17.55 14.84
C GLU A 386 -48.33 17.87 13.34
N LEU A 387 -47.30 17.52 12.57
CA LEU A 387 -47.29 17.69 11.11
C LEU A 387 -48.44 16.94 10.42
N MET A 388 -48.70 15.69 10.79
CA MET A 388 -49.82 14.92 10.23
C MET A 388 -51.17 15.57 10.55
N SER A 389 -51.33 16.13 11.76
CA SER A 389 -52.56 16.83 12.16
C SER A 389 -52.78 18.12 11.36
N VAL A 390 -51.72 18.89 11.09
CA VAL A 390 -51.81 20.16 10.35
C VAL A 390 -52.01 19.94 8.85
N THR A 391 -51.36 18.92 8.28
CA THR A 391 -51.37 18.66 6.85
C THR A 391 -52.50 17.73 6.40
N ASN A 392 -53.07 16.94 7.32
CA ASN A 392 -54.02 15.86 7.06
C ASN A 392 -53.50 14.76 6.11
N LEU A 393 -52.17 14.67 5.93
CA LEU A 393 -51.52 13.65 5.11
C LEU A 393 -51.19 12.40 5.93
N LYS A 394 -51.21 11.22 5.28
CA LYS A 394 -50.94 9.92 5.91
C LYS A 394 -50.20 8.97 4.97
N GLY A 395 -49.59 7.93 5.53
CA GLY A 395 -48.93 6.87 4.76
C GLY A 395 -47.82 7.42 3.85
N LYS A 396 -47.70 6.88 2.63
CA LYS A 396 -46.65 7.30 1.67
C LYS A 396 -46.72 8.79 1.35
N ASN A 397 -47.93 9.34 1.19
CA ASN A 397 -48.18 10.76 0.90
C ASN A 397 -47.74 11.70 2.03
N PHE A 398 -47.41 11.17 3.21
CA PHE A 398 -46.78 11.91 4.29
C PHE A 398 -45.28 11.62 4.39
N PHE A 399 -44.91 10.33 4.51
CA PHE A 399 -43.53 9.95 4.83
C PHE A 399 -42.56 10.17 3.68
N MET A 400 -42.96 9.92 2.43
CA MET A 400 -42.11 10.14 1.26
C MET A 400 -41.74 11.63 1.10
N PRO A 401 -42.71 12.57 1.03
CA PRO A 401 -42.39 13.99 0.94
C PRO A 401 -41.73 14.57 2.20
N LEU A 402 -42.07 14.08 3.41
CA LEU A 402 -41.36 14.49 4.63
C LEU A 402 -39.89 14.08 4.58
N ARG A 403 -39.59 12.85 4.12
CA ARG A 403 -38.21 12.40 3.96
C ARG A 403 -37.48 13.25 2.93
N ALA A 404 -38.05 13.44 1.74
CA ALA A 404 -37.47 14.30 0.72
C ALA A 404 -37.21 15.71 1.25
N LEU A 405 -38.12 16.26 2.05
CA LEU A 405 -37.95 17.57 2.67
C LEU A 405 -36.77 17.61 3.65
N LEU A 406 -36.54 16.55 4.43
CA LEU A 406 -35.45 16.50 5.41
C LEU A 406 -34.11 16.11 4.78
N THR A 407 -34.09 15.23 3.76
CA THR A 407 -32.87 14.58 3.25
C THR A 407 -32.58 14.81 1.77
N ASN A 408 -33.50 15.38 0.98
CA ASN A 408 -33.45 15.40 -0.49
C ASN A 408 -33.45 14.00 -1.15
N ASP A 409 -33.90 12.98 -0.43
CA ASP A 409 -34.02 11.60 -0.93
C ASP A 409 -35.38 11.02 -0.52
N LEU A 410 -35.91 10.10 -1.32
CA LEU A 410 -37.15 9.36 -1.03
C LEU A 410 -36.89 8.09 -0.20
N HIS A 411 -35.62 7.68 -0.10
CA HIS A 411 -35.18 6.51 0.63
C HIS A 411 -34.07 6.87 1.62
N GLY A 412 -33.83 5.98 2.57
CA GLY A 412 -32.78 6.15 3.57
C GLY A 412 -33.15 5.57 4.93
N PRO A 413 -32.31 5.79 5.96
CA PRO A 413 -32.49 5.20 7.28
C PRO A 413 -33.66 5.84 8.02
N GLU A 414 -33.99 5.33 9.20
CA GLU A 414 -35.20 5.74 9.92
C GLU A 414 -35.19 7.24 10.28
N LEU A 415 -36.29 7.94 9.94
CA LEU A 415 -36.42 9.37 10.25
C LEU A 415 -36.45 9.63 11.76
N SER A 416 -36.91 8.68 12.56
CA SER A 416 -36.89 8.77 14.02
C SER A 416 -35.48 8.81 14.61
N GLU A 417 -34.51 8.19 13.93
CA GLU A 417 -33.11 8.21 14.33
C GLU A 417 -32.37 9.43 13.76
N LEU A 418 -32.75 9.86 12.55
CA LEU A 418 -32.18 11.07 11.94
C LEU A 418 -32.60 12.34 12.67
N TYR A 419 -33.89 12.46 13.00
CA TYR A 419 -34.48 13.70 13.51
C TYR A 419 -33.73 14.31 14.71
N PRO A 420 -33.36 13.55 15.76
CA PRO A 420 -32.57 14.08 16.87
C PRO A 420 -31.24 14.71 16.47
N LEU A 421 -30.64 14.26 15.35
CA LEU A 421 -29.35 14.74 14.87
C LEU A 421 -29.45 16.03 14.06
N ILE A 422 -30.66 16.38 13.59
CA ILE A 422 -30.91 17.54 12.73
C ILE A 422 -31.94 18.51 13.30
N LYS A 423 -32.59 18.19 14.43
CA LYS A 423 -33.72 18.98 14.97
C LYS A 423 -33.36 20.44 15.23
N ASP A 424 -32.15 20.69 15.73
CA ASP A 424 -31.66 22.04 16.04
C ASP A 424 -31.35 22.86 14.77
N ASP A 425 -31.20 22.18 13.64
CA ASP A 425 -30.93 22.77 12.32
C ASP A 425 -32.18 22.82 11.42
N LEU A 426 -33.36 22.38 11.88
CA LEU A 426 -34.57 22.33 11.04
C LEU A 426 -34.88 23.65 10.34
N ALA A 427 -34.72 24.77 11.04
CA ALA A 427 -34.96 26.09 10.45
C ALA A 427 -34.03 26.37 9.24
N LYS A 428 -32.80 25.85 9.24
CA LYS A 428 -31.85 25.96 8.13
C LYS A 428 -32.16 24.95 7.02
N ILE A 429 -32.53 23.73 7.40
CA ILE A 429 -32.84 22.63 6.49
C ILE A 429 -34.09 22.91 5.66
N LEU A 430 -35.08 23.59 6.25
CA LEU A 430 -36.38 23.84 5.62
C LEU A 430 -36.40 25.07 4.69
N ILE A 431 -35.27 25.76 4.51
CA ILE A 431 -35.11 26.87 3.54
C ILE A 431 -35.13 26.25 2.13
#